data_AF-A0A4Y2PCI1-F1
#
_entry.id   AF-A0A4Y2PCI1-F1
#
_cell.length_a   1.000
_cell.length_b   1.000
_cell.length_c   1.000
_cell.angle_alpha   90.00
_cell.angle_beta   90.00
_cell.angle_gamma   90.00
#
_symmetry.space_group_name_H-M   'P 1'
#
loop_
_entity.id
_entity.type
_entity.pdbx_description
1 polymer ?
#
loop_
_entity_poly.entity_id
_entity_poly.type
_entity_poly.pdbx_seq_one_letter_code
_entity_poly.pdbx_strand_id
1 'polypeptide(L)'
;MEYPPELHDLHNSYPLAPERMIITPDKLSPTAMEILNEMNMKPTPKSEKLVPNLANKLNYVLNYRNLKLYLALGLKLTKIHRVLKFTQTSWLKDYIHFNTEQRKHAKTAFEKDFFKLLNNAVYGKTMENLRNRVKVDVVQTKKKLKS
;
A
#
# COMPACT_ATOMS: atom_id res chain seq x y z
N MET A 1 0.80 -0.28 -17.63
CA MET A 1 -0.32 0.65 -17.90
C MET A 1 0.31 1.97 -18.27
N GLU A 2 -0.15 2.55 -19.35
CA GLU A 2 0.26 3.88 -19.79
C GLU A 2 -0.61 4.93 -19.08
N TYR A 3 0.04 6.02 -18.70
CA TYR A 3 -0.56 7.21 -18.14
C TYR A 3 -0.55 8.29 -19.23
N PRO A 4 -1.69 8.54 -19.89
CA PRO A 4 -1.71 9.47 -21.01
C PRO A 4 -1.42 10.91 -20.58
N PRO A 5 -0.57 11.67 -21.30
CA PRO A 5 -0.23 13.05 -20.97
C PRO A 5 -1.45 13.97 -20.88
N GLU A 6 -2.49 13.71 -21.68
CA GLU A 6 -3.75 14.47 -21.67
C GLU A 6 -4.49 14.43 -20.32
N LEU A 7 -4.17 13.46 -19.45
CA LEU A 7 -4.76 13.33 -18.12
C LEU A 7 -3.94 14.00 -17.01
N HIS A 8 -2.73 14.51 -17.32
CA HIS A 8 -1.82 15.01 -16.30
C HIS A 8 -2.38 16.22 -15.54
N ASP A 9 -2.99 17.17 -16.25
CA ASP A 9 -3.60 18.34 -15.63
C ASP A 9 -4.79 17.94 -14.76
N LEU A 10 -5.65 17.04 -15.26
CA LEU A 10 -6.84 16.56 -14.55
C LEU A 10 -6.48 15.78 -13.28
N HIS A 11 -5.42 14.98 -13.33
CA HIS A 11 -5.02 14.11 -12.23
C HIS A 11 -3.87 14.66 -11.39
N ASN A 12 -3.46 15.90 -11.60
CA ASN A 12 -2.32 16.49 -10.90
C ASN A 12 -2.47 16.45 -9.37
N SER A 13 -3.70 16.68 -8.88
CA SER A 13 -4.00 16.62 -7.44
C SER A 13 -4.04 15.19 -6.88
N TYR A 14 -4.52 14.22 -7.68
CA TYR A 14 -4.70 12.84 -7.24
C TYR A 14 -4.23 11.83 -8.30
N PRO A 15 -2.90 11.69 -8.50
CA PRO A 15 -2.37 10.71 -9.45
C PRO A 15 -2.81 9.28 -9.12
N LEU A 16 -3.27 8.57 -10.14
CA LEU A 16 -3.73 7.18 -10.03
C LEU A 16 -2.56 6.20 -9.92
N ALA A 17 -2.83 5.04 -9.32
CA ALA A 17 -1.88 3.93 -9.18
C ALA A 17 -0.53 4.34 -8.52
N PRO A 18 -0.53 4.76 -7.24
CA PRO A 18 0.69 5.15 -6.54
C PRO A 18 1.65 3.96 -6.40
N GLU A 19 2.96 4.23 -6.45
CA GLU A 19 4.02 3.21 -6.47
C GLU A 19 4.95 3.34 -5.27
N ARG A 20 5.47 2.20 -4.78
CA ARG A 20 6.56 2.20 -3.79
C ARG A 20 7.86 2.46 -4.52
N MET A 21 8.51 3.58 -4.21
CA MET A 21 9.78 3.94 -4.83
C MET A 21 10.65 4.79 -3.90
N ILE A 22 11.95 4.78 -4.16
CA ILE A 22 12.91 5.66 -3.49
C ILE A 22 12.95 6.98 -4.29
N ILE A 23 12.75 8.09 -3.59
CA ILE A 23 12.92 9.43 -4.16
C ILE A 23 14.42 9.75 -4.18
N THR A 24 14.96 9.85 -5.37
CA THR A 24 16.33 10.27 -5.61
C THR A 24 16.38 11.78 -5.88
N PRO A 25 17.49 12.48 -5.61
CA PRO A 25 17.57 13.93 -5.76
C PRO A 25 17.23 14.44 -7.18
N ASP A 26 17.50 13.63 -8.22
CA ASP A 26 17.13 13.92 -9.62
C ASP A 26 15.62 13.99 -9.87
N LYS A 27 14.80 13.48 -8.94
CA LYS A 27 13.34 13.50 -9.03
C LYS A 27 12.70 14.64 -8.24
N LEU A 28 13.51 15.45 -7.56
CA LEU A 28 13.04 16.62 -6.85
C LEU A 28 12.86 17.78 -7.82
N SER A 29 11.83 18.60 -7.59
CA SER A 29 11.69 19.84 -8.34
C SER A 29 12.85 20.79 -8.02
N PRO A 30 13.19 21.72 -8.93
CA PRO A 30 14.20 22.75 -8.66
C PRO A 30 13.94 23.49 -7.35
N THR A 31 12.69 23.88 -7.11
CA THR A 31 12.25 24.54 -5.87
C THR A 31 12.47 23.67 -4.63
N ALA A 32 12.20 22.37 -4.71
CA ALA A 32 12.43 21.47 -3.57
C ALA A 32 13.93 21.32 -3.27
N MET A 33 14.79 21.37 -4.30
CA MET A 33 16.25 21.37 -4.12
C MET A 33 16.75 22.68 -3.52
N GLU A 34 16.23 23.82 -3.94
CA GLU A 34 16.54 25.13 -3.36
C GLU A 34 16.19 25.17 -1.86
N ILE A 35 14.98 24.74 -1.49
CA ILE A 35 14.54 24.68 -0.09
C ILE A 35 15.45 23.77 0.75
N LEU A 36 15.88 22.62 0.22
CA LEU A 36 16.80 21.72 0.93
C LEU A 36 18.16 22.39 1.18
N ASN A 37 18.67 23.15 0.20
CA ASN A 37 19.91 23.88 0.32
C ASN A 37 19.79 25.02 1.35
N GLU A 38 18.70 25.80 1.30
CA GLU A 38 18.42 26.87 2.28
C GLU A 38 18.30 26.33 3.71
N MET A 39 17.66 25.18 3.89
CA MET A 39 17.50 24.53 5.19
C MET A 39 18.75 23.75 5.65
N ASN A 40 19.82 23.74 4.84
CA ASN A 40 21.05 22.97 5.08
C ASN A 40 20.77 21.48 5.38
N MET A 41 19.74 20.92 4.73
CA MET A 41 19.29 19.55 4.91
C MET A 41 19.83 18.64 3.82
N LYS A 42 20.34 17.46 4.21
CA LYS A 42 20.70 16.43 3.24
C LYS A 42 19.44 15.78 2.67
N PRO A 43 19.43 15.39 1.38
CA PRO A 43 18.36 14.57 0.82
C PRO A 43 18.11 13.36 1.71
N THR A 44 16.83 13.12 2.05
CA THR A 44 16.45 12.11 3.04
C THR A 44 17.01 10.73 2.69
N PRO A 45 17.33 9.88 3.68
CA PRO A 45 17.90 8.56 3.45
C PRO A 45 17.00 7.70 2.54
N LYS A 46 17.63 6.75 1.84
CA LYS A 46 17.03 5.79 0.89
C LYS A 46 15.93 4.96 1.55
N SER A 47 14.76 5.56 1.70
CA SER A 47 13.56 4.93 2.21
C SER A 47 12.57 4.83 1.07
N GLU A 48 11.97 3.66 0.91
CA GLU A 48 10.86 3.49 0.00
C GLU A 48 9.64 4.25 0.55
N LYS A 49 9.08 5.13 -0.29
CA LYS A 49 7.86 5.86 0.00
C LYS A 49 6.78 5.41 -0.98
N LEU A 50 5.52 5.48 -0.57
CA LEU A 50 4.39 5.36 -1.49
C LEU A 50 4.18 6.71 -2.16
N VAL A 51 4.41 6.78 -3.46
CA VAL A 51 4.48 8.04 -4.22
C VAL A 51 3.38 8.07 -5.27
N PRO A 52 2.42 9.01 -5.18
CA PRO A 52 1.54 9.30 -6.29
C PRO A 52 2.35 10.01 -7.37
N ASN A 53 2.36 9.46 -8.58
CA ASN A 53 3.08 10.03 -9.71
C ASN A 53 2.34 9.77 -11.02
N LEU A 54 2.51 10.65 -12.00
CA LEU A 54 1.88 10.59 -13.32
C LEU A 54 2.68 9.75 -14.34
N ALA A 55 3.71 9.02 -13.89
CA ALA A 55 4.50 8.19 -14.80
C ALA A 55 3.78 6.89 -15.18
N ASN A 56 4.20 6.32 -16.32
CA ASN A 56 3.76 5.00 -16.76
C ASN A 56 4.05 3.92 -15.72
N LYS A 57 3.08 3.01 -15.53
CA LYS A 57 3.15 1.94 -14.52
C LYS A 57 3.66 0.64 -15.14
N LEU A 58 4.81 0.17 -14.69
CA LEU A 58 5.45 -1.07 -15.17
C LEU A 58 5.32 -2.17 -14.12
N ASN A 59 4.94 -3.38 -14.54
CA ASN A 59 4.77 -4.55 -13.64
C ASN A 59 3.92 -4.28 -12.38
N TYR A 60 2.97 -3.35 -12.47
CA TYR A 60 2.17 -2.91 -11.33
C TYR A 60 1.18 -4.00 -10.90
N VAL A 61 1.21 -4.36 -9.61
CA VAL A 61 0.34 -5.37 -9.02
C VAL A 61 -0.89 -4.71 -8.42
N LEU A 62 -2.08 -5.11 -8.85
CA LEU A 62 -3.32 -4.49 -8.41
C LEU A 62 -4.53 -5.44 -8.46
N ASN A 63 -5.58 -5.11 -7.71
CA ASN A 63 -6.84 -5.85 -7.73
C ASN A 63 -7.71 -5.46 -8.94
N TYR A 64 -8.45 -6.41 -9.51
CA TYR A 64 -9.31 -6.17 -10.69
C TYR A 64 -10.28 -4.98 -10.53
N ARG A 65 -10.76 -4.68 -9.31
CA ARG A 65 -11.64 -3.53 -9.06
C ARG A 65 -10.92 -2.21 -9.31
N ASN A 66 -9.68 -2.09 -8.84
CA ASN A 66 -8.84 -0.93 -9.11
C ASN A 66 -8.49 -0.86 -10.59
N LEU A 67 -8.28 -2.00 -11.26
CA LEU A 67 -8.04 -2.01 -12.71
C LEU A 67 -9.21 -1.36 -13.44
N LYS A 68 -10.44 -1.83 -13.17
CA LYS A 68 -11.66 -1.30 -13.78
C LYS A 68 -11.80 0.20 -13.55
N LEU A 69 -11.55 0.66 -12.32
CA LEU A 69 -11.56 2.08 -11.98
C LEU A 69 -10.54 2.86 -12.82
N TYR A 70 -9.29 2.40 -12.87
CA TYR A 70 -8.23 3.10 -13.59
C TYR A 70 -8.49 3.19 -15.09
N LEU A 71 -9.02 2.13 -15.70
CA LEU A 71 -9.43 2.16 -17.10
C LEU A 71 -10.57 3.15 -17.34
N ALA A 72 -11.55 3.19 -16.44
CA ALA A 72 -12.66 4.15 -16.52
C ALA A 72 -12.18 5.61 -16.35
N LEU A 73 -11.12 5.83 -15.58
CA LEU A 73 -10.47 7.13 -15.42
C LEU A 73 -9.43 7.42 -16.51
N GLY A 74 -9.32 6.59 -17.56
CA GLY A 74 -8.54 6.87 -18.76
C GLY A 74 -7.12 6.28 -18.82
N LEU A 75 -6.67 5.52 -17.80
CA LEU A 75 -5.41 4.79 -17.93
C LEU A 75 -5.53 3.73 -19.03
N LYS A 76 -4.46 3.53 -19.80
CA LYS A 76 -4.45 2.57 -20.91
C LYS A 76 -3.72 1.28 -20.48
N LEU A 77 -4.39 0.14 -20.56
CA LEU A 77 -3.75 -1.14 -20.26
C LEU A 77 -2.86 -1.56 -21.42
N THR A 78 -1.56 -1.71 -21.14
CA THR A 78 -0.57 -2.08 -22.16
C THR A 78 -0.36 -3.59 -22.24
N LYS A 79 -0.10 -4.25 -21.09
CA LYS A 79 0.16 -5.70 -21.02
C LYS A 79 -0.22 -6.28 -19.67
N ILE A 80 -0.78 -7.48 -19.69
CA ILE A 80 -1.03 -8.30 -18.49
C ILE A 80 0.08 -9.35 -18.39
N HIS A 81 0.82 -9.35 -17.28
CA HIS A 81 1.94 -10.28 -17.08
C HIS A 81 1.53 -11.55 -16.35
N ARG A 82 0.66 -11.43 -15.33
CA ARG A 82 0.20 -12.53 -14.47
C ARG A 82 -1.20 -12.24 -13.97
N VAL A 83 -2.00 -13.27 -13.78
CA VAL A 83 -3.36 -13.18 -13.23
C VAL A 83 -3.53 -14.21 -12.13
N LEU A 84 -4.05 -13.78 -10.98
CA LEU A 84 -4.50 -14.66 -9.91
C LEU A 84 -6.03 -14.57 -9.83
N LYS A 85 -6.72 -15.67 -10.09
CA LYS A 85 -8.19 -15.76 -10.00
C LYS A 85 -8.57 -16.46 -8.69
N PHE A 86 -9.58 -15.92 -8.01
CA PHE A 86 -10.09 -16.45 -6.76
C PHE A 86 -11.55 -16.07 -6.58
N THR A 87 -12.28 -16.85 -5.77
CA THR A 87 -13.64 -16.55 -5.35
C THR A 87 -13.64 -15.77 -4.05
N GLN A 88 -14.50 -14.75 -3.93
CA GLN A 88 -14.63 -13.94 -2.73
C GLN A 88 -16.01 -14.14 -2.11
N THR A 89 -16.07 -14.38 -0.81
CA THR A 89 -17.30 -14.40 -0.01
C THR A 89 -17.16 -13.47 1.19
N SER A 90 -18.27 -12.97 1.71
CA SER A 90 -18.30 -12.07 2.87
C SER A 90 -18.31 -12.84 4.20
N TRP A 91 -17.38 -13.79 4.36
CA TRP A 91 -17.36 -14.71 5.51
C TRP A 91 -17.19 -14.04 6.88
N LEU A 92 -16.56 -12.85 6.95
CA LEU A 92 -16.43 -12.06 8.18
C LEU A 92 -17.66 -11.19 8.50
N LYS A 93 -18.65 -11.13 7.61
CA LYS A 93 -19.77 -10.17 7.72
C LYS A 93 -20.51 -10.31 9.05
N ASP A 94 -20.88 -11.53 9.42
CA ASP A 94 -21.69 -11.78 10.61
C ASP A 94 -20.92 -11.44 11.89
N TYR A 95 -19.61 -11.74 11.93
CA TYR A 95 -18.72 -11.37 13.02
C TYR A 95 -18.59 -9.85 13.18
N ILE A 96 -18.33 -9.13 12.08
CA ILE A 96 -18.21 -7.66 12.11
C ILE A 96 -19.54 -7.03 12.52
N HIS A 97 -20.66 -7.54 12.01
CA HIS A 97 -22.00 -7.07 12.36
C HIS A 97 -22.29 -7.27 13.84
N PHE A 98 -22.04 -8.48 14.37
CA PHE A 98 -22.16 -8.77 15.79
C PHE A 98 -21.40 -7.77 16.65
N ASN A 99 -20.10 -7.58 16.41
CA ASN A 99 -19.30 -6.63 17.19
C ASN A 99 -19.78 -5.18 17.04
N THR A 100 -20.34 -4.82 15.89
CA THR A 100 -20.88 -3.47 15.66
C THR A 100 -22.16 -3.25 16.47
N GLU A 101 -23.06 -4.24 16.51
CA GLU A 101 -24.26 -4.19 17.34
C GLU A 101 -23.92 -4.21 18.83
N GLN A 102 -22.99 -5.05 19.26
CA GLN A 102 -22.54 -5.06 20.65
C GLN A 102 -21.91 -3.72 21.06
N ARG A 103 -21.12 -3.10 20.18
CA ARG A 103 -20.57 -1.76 20.40
C ARG A 103 -21.65 -0.69 20.50
N LYS A 104 -22.75 -0.81 19.76
CA LYS A 104 -23.90 0.10 19.81
C LYS A 104 -24.65 -0.03 21.15
N HIS A 105 -24.79 -1.24 21.67
CA HIS A 105 -25.46 -1.52 22.96
C HIS A 105 -24.58 -1.28 24.20
N ALA A 106 -23.26 -1.15 24.02
CA ALA A 106 -22.32 -0.90 25.09
C ALA A 106 -22.61 0.40 25.85
N LYS A 107 -22.65 0.32 27.18
CA LYS A 107 -22.99 1.45 28.06
C LYS A 107 -21.74 2.19 28.50
N THR A 108 -20.62 1.47 28.63
CA THR A 108 -19.35 2.03 29.10
C THR A 108 -18.40 2.33 27.94
N ALA A 109 -17.48 3.27 28.17
CA ALA A 109 -16.40 3.54 27.21
C ALA A 109 -15.52 2.30 26.98
N PHE A 110 -15.24 1.54 28.06
CA PHE A 110 -14.46 0.31 28.02
C PHE A 110 -15.05 -0.73 27.05
N GLU A 111 -16.35 -1.04 27.19
CA GLU A 111 -17.02 -2.02 26.32
C GLU A 111 -17.02 -1.57 24.85
N LYS A 112 -17.22 -0.27 24.59
CA LYS A 112 -17.17 0.28 23.24
C LYS A 112 -15.80 0.09 22.60
N ASP A 113 -14.74 0.31 23.36
CA ASP A 113 -13.36 0.11 22.90
C ASP A 113 -13.01 -1.36 22.74
N PHE A 114 -13.53 -2.24 23.60
CA PHE A 114 -13.36 -3.69 23.49
C PHE A 114 -13.91 -4.23 22.15
N PHE A 115 -15.18 -3.95 21.82
CA PHE A 115 -15.76 -4.44 20.55
C PHE A 115 -15.13 -3.81 19.32
N LYS A 116 -14.67 -2.55 19.42
CA LYS A 116 -13.85 -1.92 18.37
C LYS A 116 -12.53 -2.66 18.18
N LEU A 117 -11.85 -3.01 19.28
CA LEU A 117 -10.58 -3.72 19.26
C LEU A 117 -10.72 -5.10 18.61
N LEU A 118 -11.79 -5.84 18.87
CA LEU A 118 -12.04 -7.15 18.26
C LEU A 118 -12.09 -7.11 16.73
N ASN A 119 -12.70 -6.06 16.16
CA ASN A 119 -12.71 -5.86 14.70
C ASN A 119 -11.33 -5.48 14.17
N ASN A 120 -10.63 -4.56 14.86
CA ASN A 120 -9.30 -4.11 14.46
C ASN A 120 -8.26 -5.24 14.54
N ALA A 121 -8.34 -6.08 15.58
CA ALA A 121 -7.42 -7.19 15.81
C ALA A 121 -7.52 -8.24 14.70
N VAL A 122 -8.74 -8.61 14.30
CA VAL A 122 -8.95 -9.55 13.18
C VAL A 122 -8.39 -8.97 11.88
N TYR A 123 -8.67 -7.69 11.59
CA TYR A 123 -8.11 -7.03 10.40
C TYR A 123 -6.57 -7.06 10.40
N GLY A 124 -5.95 -6.62 11.50
CA GLY A 124 -4.49 -6.65 11.65
C GLY A 124 -3.91 -8.04 11.51
N LYS A 125 -4.58 -9.06 12.08
CA LYS A 125 -4.14 -10.45 12.00
C LYS A 125 -4.17 -10.99 10.57
N THR A 126 -5.18 -10.62 9.78
CA THR A 126 -5.29 -11.05 8.36
C THR A 126 -4.25 -10.39 7.44
N MET A 127 -3.73 -9.22 7.82
CA MET A 127 -2.70 -8.49 7.07
C MET A 127 -1.28 -8.82 7.53
N GLU A 128 -1.14 -9.70 8.53
CA GLU A 128 0.16 -10.04 9.10
C GLU A 128 1.00 -10.87 8.13
N ASN A 129 2.26 -10.46 7.91
CA ASN A 129 3.20 -11.24 7.11
C ASN A 129 3.80 -12.40 7.92
N LEU A 130 3.20 -13.57 7.77
CA LEU A 130 3.62 -14.79 8.48
C LEU A 130 5.08 -15.21 8.21
N ARG A 131 5.67 -14.81 7.08
CA ARG A 131 7.07 -15.15 6.74
C ARG A 131 8.09 -14.49 7.66
N ASN A 132 7.71 -13.40 8.33
CA ASN A 132 8.58 -12.70 9.25
C ASN A 132 8.59 -13.31 10.66
N ARG A 133 7.72 -14.28 10.95
CA ARG A 133 7.66 -14.93 12.28
C ARG A 133 8.79 -15.95 12.50
N VAL A 134 9.33 -16.50 11.43
CA VAL A 134 10.35 -17.56 11.49
C VAL A 134 11.51 -17.16 10.60
N LYS A 135 12.68 -16.92 11.20
CA LYS A 135 13.92 -16.73 10.45
C LYS A 135 14.51 -18.11 10.15
N VAL A 136 14.39 -18.56 8.90
CA VAL A 136 15.01 -19.81 8.44
C VAL A 136 16.25 -19.44 7.64
N ASP A 137 17.42 -19.56 8.25
CA ASP A 137 18.70 -19.36 7.57
C ASP A 137 19.18 -20.71 7.02
N VAL A 138 19.17 -20.86 5.68
CA VAL A 138 19.76 -22.03 5.02
C VAL A 138 21.25 -21.80 4.84
N VAL A 139 22.06 -22.47 5.66
CA VAL A 139 23.52 -22.32 5.65
C VAL A 139 24.18 -23.42 4.83
N GLN A 140 24.84 -23.05 3.73
CA GLN A 140 25.58 -23.99 2.86
C GLN A 140 27.07 -24.14 3.25
N THR A 141 27.55 -23.44 4.30
CA THR A 141 28.97 -23.44 4.67
C THR A 141 29.16 -23.34 6.19
N LYS A 142 29.99 -24.21 6.77
CA LYS A 142 30.21 -24.29 8.24
C LYS A 142 30.60 -22.96 8.91
N LYS A 143 31.24 -22.03 8.19
CA LYS A 143 31.61 -20.70 8.71
C LYS A 143 30.41 -19.82 9.08
N LYS A 144 29.27 -19.95 8.40
CA LYS A 144 28.05 -19.16 8.66
C LYS A 144 27.13 -19.79 9.72
N LEU A 145 27.45 -20.98 10.23
CA LEU A 145 26.66 -21.67 11.26
C LEU A 145 26.98 -21.18 12.68
N LYS A 146 28.04 -20.39 12.86
CA LYS A 146 28.58 -19.96 14.17
C LYS A 146 28.35 -18.48 14.50
N SER A 147 27.55 -17.75 13.69
CA SER A 147 27.22 -16.33 13.94
C SER A 147 25.82 -16.16 14.51
#